data_AF-A0A966VR63-F1
#
_entry.id   AF-A0A966VR63-F1
#
_cell.length_a   1.000
_cell.length_b   1.000
_cell.length_c   1.000
_cell.angle_alpha   90.00
_cell.angle_beta   90.00
_cell.angle_gamma   90.00
#
_symmetry.space_group_name_H-M   'P 1'
#
loop_
_entity.id
_entity.type
_entity.pdbx_description
1 polymer ?
#
loop_
_entity_poly.entity_id
_entity_poly.type
_entity_poly.pdbx_seq_one_letter_code
_entity_poly.pdbx_strand_id
1 'polypeptide(L)'
;MTISFTNDVAATPIYTNGGFYRTYDKNRFWGVGPMVGVNSNWYLGYDVGLYADGYFAVTYGCANSYSQTAVYRPSQSTSPAGSATVSNSLYQYAPHMNIQLGFNWSHTFDSERAAVSFRAGYESQYFFQVNKTIFNSTHYFIVNGAGIGLQNLVLQLQLDF
;
A
#
# COMPACT_ATOMS: atom_id res chain seq x y z
N MET A 1 -3.29 7.54 10.04
CA MET A 1 -2.63 7.17 8.77
C MET A 1 -3.56 7.52 7.63
N THR A 2 -3.08 8.19 6.57
CA THR A 2 -3.87 8.48 5.35
C THR A 2 -3.18 7.81 4.19
N ILE A 3 -3.88 6.95 3.46
CA ILE A 3 -3.34 6.28 2.27
C ILE A 3 -4.21 6.70 1.07
N SER A 4 -3.57 7.12 -0.01
CA SER A 4 -4.23 7.53 -1.25
C SER A 4 -3.69 6.71 -2.41
N PHE A 5 -4.59 6.12 -3.19
CA PHE A 5 -4.26 5.38 -4.40
C PHE A 5 -4.96 6.03 -5.59
N THR A 6 -4.21 6.24 -6.67
CA THR A 6 -4.75 6.68 -7.95
C THR A 6 -4.40 5.61 -8.97
N ASN A 7 -5.40 5.03 -9.59
CA ASN A 7 -5.21 4.09 -10.69
C ASN A 7 -5.81 4.71 -11.96
N ASP A 8 -4.95 5.00 -12.93
CA ASP A 8 -5.35 5.44 -14.27
C ASP A 8 -5.09 4.28 -15.21
N VAL A 9 -6.00 3.30 -15.21
CA VAL A 9 -5.93 2.19 -16.17
C VAL A 9 -6.63 2.66 -17.44
N ALA A 10 -5.85 2.90 -18.49
CA ALA A 10 -6.38 2.87 -19.83
C ALA A 10 -6.87 1.43 -20.08
N ALA A 11 -8.18 1.20 -19.94
CA ALA A 11 -8.73 -0.13 -20.13
C ALA A 11 -8.40 -0.62 -21.53
N THR A 12 -7.85 -1.84 -21.63
CA THR A 12 -7.71 -2.53 -22.91
C THR A 12 -9.10 -2.64 -23.56
N PRO A 13 -9.23 -2.33 -24.86
CA PRO A 13 -10.53 -2.26 -25.52
C PRO A 13 -11.23 -3.62 -25.49
N ILE A 14 -12.28 -3.75 -24.68
CA ILE A 14 -13.19 -4.89 -24.76
C ILE A 14 -14.12 -4.61 -25.95
N TYR A 15 -13.68 -5.07 -27.11
CA TYR A 15 -14.42 -4.92 -28.37
C TYR A 15 -15.74 -5.70 -28.32
N THR A 16 -16.85 -4.99 -28.19
CA THR A 16 -18.15 -5.47 -28.72
C THR A 16 -18.88 -4.41 -29.56
N ASN A 17 -18.41 -3.15 -29.63
CA ASN A 17 -19.01 -2.12 -30.49
C ASN A 17 -18.07 -0.93 -30.82
N GLY A 18 -16.77 -1.16 -30.93
CA GLY A 18 -15.78 -0.15 -31.40
C GLY A 18 -15.55 1.08 -30.51
N GLY A 19 -16.22 1.20 -29.36
CA GLY A 19 -15.96 2.27 -28.38
C GLY A 19 -14.75 1.98 -27.48
N PHE A 20 -14.03 3.03 -27.08
CA PHE A 20 -12.99 2.97 -26.06
C PHE A 20 -13.54 3.48 -24.73
N TYR A 21 -13.10 2.89 -23.62
CA TYR A 21 -13.47 3.34 -22.27
C TYR A 21 -12.20 3.73 -21.52
N ARG A 22 -12.24 4.86 -20.80
CA ARG A 22 -11.21 5.23 -19.83
C ARG A 22 -11.84 5.28 -18.45
N THR A 23 -11.26 4.56 -17.50
CA THR A 23 -11.72 4.56 -16.11
C THR A 23 -10.63 5.18 -15.24
N TYR A 24 -10.99 6.24 -14.54
CA TYR A 24 -10.16 6.89 -13.53
C TYR A 24 -10.68 6.54 -12.16
N ASP A 25 -9.87 5.83 -11.36
CA ASP A 25 -10.22 5.42 -10.01
C ASP A 25 -9.29 6.08 -8.99
N LYS A 26 -9.89 6.73 -8.00
CA LYS A 26 -9.21 7.34 -6.86
C LYS A 26 -9.80 6.82 -5.56
N ASN A 27 -8.97 6.26 -4.70
CA ASN A 27 -9.37 5.78 -3.39
C ASN A 27 -8.57 6.48 -2.28
N ARG A 28 -9.26 6.98 -1.26
CA ARG A 28 -8.66 7.59 -0.08
C ARG A 28 -9.21 6.91 1.17
N PHE A 29 -8.33 6.34 1.98
CA PHE A 29 -8.68 5.73 3.27
C PHE A 29 -8.08 6.51 4.44
N TRP A 30 -8.88 6.70 5.48
CA TRP A 30 -8.42 7.12 6.80
C TRP A 30 -9.04 6.21 7.85
N GLY A 31 -8.31 5.95 8.93
CA GLY A 31 -8.82 5.13 10.03
C GLY A 31 -7.97 5.24 11.29
N VAL A 32 -8.53 4.71 12.38
CA VAL A 32 -7.93 4.64 13.70
C VAL A 32 -8.12 3.23 14.24
N GLY A 33 -7.16 2.74 15.01
CA GLY A 33 -7.29 1.44 15.63
C GLY A 33 -6.04 1.01 16.39
N PRO A 34 -6.14 -0.09 17.15
CA PRO A 34 -5.01 -0.61 17.89
C PRO A 34 -3.94 -1.16 16.96
N MET A 35 -2.70 -1.06 17.43
CA MET A 35 -1.52 -1.64 16.82
C MET A 35 -0.79 -2.45 17.89
N VAL A 36 -0.35 -3.65 17.53
CA VAL A 36 0.54 -4.47 18.34
C VAL A 36 1.79 -4.76 17.53
N GLY A 37 2.95 -4.64 18.17
CA GLY A 37 4.24 -4.84 17.51
C GLY A 37 5.17 -5.70 18.35
N VAL A 38 6.12 -6.32 17.66
CA VAL A 38 7.23 -7.07 18.23
C VAL A 38 8.53 -6.53 17.65
N ASN A 39 9.53 -6.40 18.51
CA ASN A 39 10.90 -6.07 18.14
C ASN A 39 11.80 -7.15 18.73
N SER A 40 12.61 -7.76 17.88
CA SER A 40 13.48 -8.86 18.26
C SER A 40 14.87 -8.63 17.68
N ASN A 41 15.88 -8.77 18.54
CA ASN A 41 17.28 -8.72 18.14
C ASN A 41 17.98 -9.98 18.64
N TRP A 42 18.70 -10.65 17.75
CA TRP A 42 19.46 -11.85 18.04
C TRP A 42 20.93 -11.60 17.77
N TYR A 43 21.75 -11.66 18.81
CA TYR A 43 23.20 -11.50 18.68
C TYR A 43 23.84 -12.85 18.40
N LEU A 44 24.57 -12.94 17.29
CA LEU A 44 25.24 -14.17 16.86
C LEU A 44 26.73 -14.19 17.24
N GLY A 45 27.26 -13.08 17.78
CA GLY A 45 28.67 -12.89 18.13
C GLY A 45 29.43 -12.11 17.05
N TYR A 46 30.69 -11.74 17.34
CA TYR A 46 31.54 -10.94 16.43
C TYR A 46 30.84 -9.69 15.88
N ASP A 47 30.14 -8.97 16.75
CA ASP A 47 29.43 -7.74 16.40
C ASP A 47 28.32 -7.91 15.35
N VAL A 48 27.95 -9.15 15.05
CA VAL A 48 26.90 -9.52 14.11
C VAL A 48 25.61 -9.85 14.86
N GLY A 49 24.50 -9.34 14.35
CA GLY A 49 23.16 -9.70 14.80
C GLY A 49 22.16 -9.81 13.65
N LEU A 50 21.04 -10.45 13.98
CA LEU A 50 19.82 -10.45 13.17
C LEU A 50 18.79 -9.60 13.90
N TYR A 51 17.99 -8.87 13.16
CA TYR A 51 16.84 -8.15 13.71
C TYR A 51 15.58 -8.58 12.97
N ALA A 52 14.49 -8.66 13.72
CA ALA A 52 13.16 -8.92 13.21
C ALA A 52 12.19 -7.98 13.94
N ASP A 53 11.65 -7.03 13.18
CA ASP A 53 10.65 -6.09 13.64
C ASP A 53 9.35 -6.37 12.90
N GLY A 54 8.22 -6.20 13.56
CA GLY A 54 6.95 -6.35 12.87
C GLY A 54 5.81 -5.82 13.69
N TYR A 55 4.75 -5.40 13.01
CA TYR A 55 3.52 -5.02 13.65
C TYR A 55 2.31 -5.50 12.87
N PHE A 56 1.23 -5.66 13.61
CA PHE A 56 -0.09 -5.93 13.11
C PHE A 56 -1.03 -4.85 13.65
N ALA A 57 -1.84 -4.28 12.78
CA ALA A 57 -2.80 -3.26 13.14
C ALA A 57 -4.15 -3.55 12.50
N VAL A 58 -5.21 -3.33 13.28
CA VAL A 58 -6.58 -3.39 12.78
C VAL A 58 -7.14 -1.98 12.86
N THR A 59 -7.35 -1.35 11.71
CA THR A 59 -7.88 0.01 11.67
C THR A 59 -9.36 -0.01 11.32
N TYR A 60 -10.17 0.72 12.07
CA TYR A 60 -11.54 1.03 11.68
C TYR A 60 -11.56 2.43 11.06
N GLY A 61 -12.16 2.56 9.89
CA GLY A 61 -12.04 3.79 9.12
C GLY A 61 -13.04 3.91 7.99
N CYS A 62 -12.92 5.00 7.24
CA CYS A 62 -13.74 5.29 6.07
C CYS A 62 -12.88 5.30 4.81
N ALA A 63 -13.28 4.48 3.83
CA ALA A 63 -12.73 4.47 2.48
C ALA A 63 -13.63 5.31 1.57
N ASN A 64 -13.08 6.33 0.96
CA ASN A 64 -13.75 7.15 -0.04
C ASN A 64 -13.24 6.75 -1.42
N SER A 65 -14.11 6.13 -2.21
CA SER A 65 -13.82 5.69 -3.57
C SER A 65 -14.54 6.62 -4.55
N TYR A 66 -13.78 7.11 -5.54
CA TYR A 66 -14.26 7.91 -6.66
C TYR A 66 -13.86 7.22 -7.95
N SER A 67 -14.83 6.89 -8.78
CA SER A 67 -14.63 6.25 -10.08
C SER A 67 -15.31 7.10 -11.16
N GLN A 68 -14.58 7.40 -12.23
CA GLN A 68 -15.10 8.10 -13.39
C GLN A 68 -14.81 7.28 -14.64
N THR A 69 -15.86 6.84 -15.32
CA THR A 69 -15.74 6.11 -16.59
C THR A 69 -16.21 7.01 -17.73
N ALA A 70 -15.31 7.28 -18.67
CA ALA A 70 -15.58 8.04 -19.88
C ALA A 70 -15.69 7.09 -21.09
N VAL A 71 -16.77 7.23 -21.87
CA VAL A 71 -17.02 6.44 -23.09
C VAL A 71 -16.67 7.26 -24.32
N TYR A 72 -15.82 6.74 -25.18
CA TYR A 72 -15.42 7.36 -26.45
C TYR A 72 -15.98 6.56 -27.62
N ARG A 73 -16.61 7.25 -28.58
CA ARG A 73 -17.09 6.63 -29.82
C ARG A 73 -15.94 6.55 -30.85
N PRO A 74 -15.89 5.50 -31.68
CA PRO A 74 -14.81 5.29 -32.65
C PRO A 74 -14.65 6.41 -33.69
N SER A 75 -15.70 7.21 -33.94
CA SER A 75 -15.65 8.35 -34.86
C SER A 75 -15.11 9.61 -34.16
N GLN A 76 -13.78 9.74 -34.11
CA GLN A 76 -13.00 10.99 -33.93
C GLN A 76 -13.59 12.08 -33.01
N SER A 77 -13.88 11.78 -31.73
CA SER A 77 -14.11 12.83 -30.75
C SER A 77 -13.05 12.78 -29.66
N THR A 78 -12.37 13.91 -29.45
CA THR A 78 -11.56 14.18 -28.24
C THR A 78 -12.43 14.33 -26.99
N SER A 79 -13.75 14.43 -27.16
CA SER A 79 -14.72 14.57 -26.08
C SER A 79 -15.46 13.25 -25.83
N PRO A 80 -15.64 12.84 -24.55
CA PRO A 80 -16.38 11.64 -24.22
C PRO A 80 -17.86 11.77 -24.62
N ALA A 81 -18.41 10.72 -25.24
CA ALA A 81 -19.82 10.63 -25.62
C ALA A 81 -20.76 10.46 -24.41
N GLY A 82 -20.19 10.09 -23.27
CA GLY A 82 -20.86 10.03 -21.97
C GLY A 82 -19.83 9.80 -20.87
N SER A 83 -20.15 10.25 -19.66
CA SER A 83 -19.36 9.92 -18.48
C SER A 83 -20.28 9.46 -17.35
N ALA A 84 -19.89 8.38 -16.69
CA ALA A 84 -20.51 7.93 -15.45
C ALA A 84 -19.54 8.22 -14.31
N THR A 85 -20.03 8.91 -13.28
CA THR A 85 -19.25 9.20 -12.07
C THR A 85 -19.92 8.51 -10.90
N VAL A 86 -19.16 7.71 -10.16
CA VAL A 86 -19.62 7.03 -8.95
C VAL A 86 -18.71 7.46 -7.81
N SER A 87 -19.29 7.97 -6.75
CA SER A 87 -18.60 8.29 -5.50
C SER A 87 -19.27 7.58 -4.35
N ASN A 88 -18.48 6.92 -3.50
CA ASN A 88 -19.00 6.20 -2.35
C ASN A 88 -18.05 6.27 -1.16
N SER A 89 -18.62 6.21 0.04
CA SER A 89 -17.95 6.16 1.32
C SER A 89 -18.31 4.87 2.03
N LEU A 90 -17.32 4.05 2.35
CA LEU A 90 -17.50 2.77 3.02
C LEU A 90 -16.74 2.75 4.35
N TYR A 91 -17.46 2.53 5.44
CA TYR A 91 -16.85 2.26 6.74
C TYR A 91 -16.47 0.79 6.85
N GLN A 92 -15.21 0.52 7.17
CA GLN A 92 -14.70 -0.85 7.23
C GLN A 92 -13.53 -1.01 8.19
N TYR A 93 -13.34 -2.26 8.61
CA TYR A 93 -12.09 -2.70 9.20
C TYR A 93 -11.08 -3.00 8.09
N ALA A 94 -9.90 -2.40 8.20
CA ALA A 94 -8.77 -2.60 7.31
C ALA A 94 -7.58 -3.10 8.16
N PRO A 95 -7.39 -4.42 8.24
CA PRO A 95 -6.18 -4.97 8.80
C PRO A 95 -4.98 -4.60 7.91
N HIS A 96 -3.83 -4.38 8.53
CA HIS A 96 -2.56 -4.34 7.82
C HIS A 96 -1.44 -4.86 8.72
N MET A 97 -0.39 -5.35 8.08
CA MET A 97 0.78 -5.87 8.74
C MET A 97 2.04 -5.30 8.10
N ASN A 98 3.09 -5.18 8.88
CA ASN A 98 4.42 -4.87 8.40
C ASN A 98 5.39 -5.82 9.09
N ILE A 99 6.33 -6.37 8.31
CA ILE A 99 7.41 -7.22 8.81
C ILE A 99 8.70 -6.69 8.20
N GLN A 100 9.69 -6.49 9.05
CA GLN A 100 11.04 -6.15 8.67
C GLN A 100 11.98 -7.22 9.22
N LEU A 101 12.78 -7.82 8.35
CA LEU A 101 13.78 -8.82 8.72
C LEU A 101 15.12 -8.41 8.15
N GLY A 102 16.18 -8.50 8.93
CA GLY A 102 17.49 -8.18 8.43
C GLY A 102 18.64 -8.56 9.32
N PHE A 103 19.79 -8.08 8.92
CA PHE A 103 21.08 -8.25 9.54
C PHE A 103 21.58 -6.89 10.02
N ASN A 104 22.21 -6.89 11.19
CA ASN A 104 22.98 -5.77 11.69
C ASN A 104 24.42 -6.21 11.98
N TRP A 105 25.34 -5.29 11.77
CA TRP A 105 26.73 -5.40 12.20
C TRP A 105 27.12 -4.10 12.87
N SER A 106 27.75 -4.13 14.03
CA SER A 106 28.09 -2.91 14.78
C SER A 106 29.39 -3.07 15.54
N HIS A 107 30.45 -2.41 15.08
CA HIS A 107 31.77 -2.48 15.70
C HIS A 107 32.13 -1.19 16.42
N THR A 108 32.65 -1.31 17.63
CA THR A 108 33.10 -0.18 18.46
C THR A 108 34.63 -0.08 18.46
N PHE A 109 35.15 1.14 18.32
CA PHE A 109 36.56 1.48 18.33
C PHE A 109 36.91 2.32 19.58
N ASP A 110 38.21 2.40 19.89
CA ASP A 110 38.78 3.27 20.92
C ASP A 110 38.06 3.20 22.28
N SER A 111 37.93 1.98 22.84
CA SER A 111 37.27 1.76 24.14
C SER A 111 35.85 2.35 24.18
N GLU A 112 35.05 2.08 23.14
CA GLU A 112 33.64 2.51 23.01
C GLU A 112 33.44 4.01 22.74
N ARG A 113 34.49 4.75 22.38
CA ARG A 113 34.37 6.18 22.03
C ARG A 113 33.85 6.44 20.62
N ALA A 114 34.03 5.47 19.72
CA ALA A 114 33.49 5.56 18.37
C ALA A 114 32.82 4.24 17.98
N ALA A 115 31.78 4.29 17.17
CA ALA A 115 31.08 3.11 16.67
C ALA A 115 30.72 3.26 15.20
N VAL A 116 30.84 2.16 14.46
CA VAL A 116 30.33 2.04 13.09
C VAL A 116 29.32 0.92 13.08
N SER A 117 28.10 1.24 12.67
CA SER A 117 27.03 0.26 12.51
C SER A 117 26.48 0.26 11.09
N PHE A 118 26.24 -0.95 10.60
CA PHE A 118 25.64 -1.24 9.32
C PHE A 118 24.42 -2.12 9.52
N ARG A 119 23.31 -1.75 8.89
CA ARG A 119 22.05 -2.49 8.95
C ARG A 119 21.54 -2.67 7.52
N ALA A 120 21.25 -3.91 7.17
CA ALA A 120 20.65 -4.28 5.91
C ALA A 120 19.44 -5.16 6.18
N GLY A 121 18.34 -4.95 5.50
CA GLY A 121 17.19 -5.83 5.63
C GLY A 121 16.12 -5.58 4.60
N TYR A 122 15.07 -6.36 4.74
CA TYR A 122 13.95 -6.39 3.85
C TYR A 122 12.68 -6.08 4.64
N GLU A 123 11.91 -5.12 4.15
CA GLU A 123 10.64 -4.71 4.71
C GLU A 123 9.51 -5.14 3.78
N SER A 124 8.49 -5.76 4.35
CA SER A 124 7.27 -6.17 3.66
C SER A 124 6.08 -5.59 4.39
N GLN A 125 5.29 -4.78 3.69
CA GLN A 125 4.04 -4.23 4.20
C GLN A 125 2.87 -4.82 3.43
N TYR A 126 1.85 -5.29 4.12
CA TYR A 126 0.67 -5.88 3.50
C TYR A 126 -0.60 -5.24 4.04
N PHE A 127 -1.42 -4.72 3.12
CA PHE A 127 -2.69 -4.07 3.38
C PHE A 127 -3.83 -4.98 2.94
N PHE A 128 -4.63 -5.45 3.89
CA PHE A 128 -5.74 -6.35 3.60
C PHE A 128 -6.97 -5.57 3.15
N GLN A 129 -7.52 -5.93 1.99
CA GLN A 129 -8.84 -5.46 1.52
C GLN A 129 -9.01 -3.93 1.45
N VAL A 130 -7.92 -3.17 1.24
CA VAL A 130 -7.98 -1.71 1.19
C VAL A 130 -8.64 -1.20 -0.10
N ASN A 131 -8.56 -1.98 -1.18
CA ASN A 131 -9.26 -1.69 -2.42
C ASN A 131 -10.68 -2.29 -2.39
N LYS A 132 -11.67 -1.50 -1.96
CA LYS A 132 -13.08 -1.82 -2.21
C LYS A 132 -13.71 -0.75 -3.07
N THR A 133 -14.31 -1.19 -4.17
CA THR A 133 -15.09 -0.34 -5.07
C THR A 133 -16.53 -0.81 -5.02
N ILE A 134 -17.45 0.14 -4.83
CA ILE A 134 -18.88 -0.12 -4.89
C ILE A 134 -19.35 0.27 -6.28
N PHE A 135 -19.82 -0.72 -7.03
CA PHE A 135 -20.40 -0.48 -8.34
C PHE A 135 -21.90 -0.23 -8.17
N ASN A 136 -22.36 0.90 -8.71
CA ASN A 136 -23.78 1.23 -8.75
C ASN A 136 -24.39 0.64 -10.03
N SER A 137 -24.95 -0.56 -9.92
CA SER A 137 -25.79 -1.21 -10.94
C SER A 137 -27.22 -1.31 -10.39
N THR A 138 -28.11 -2.06 -11.04
CA THR A 138 -29.47 -2.34 -10.51
C THR A 138 -29.46 -2.95 -9.09
N HIS A 139 -28.30 -3.49 -8.68
CA HIS A 139 -27.99 -3.90 -7.30
C HIS A 139 -26.60 -3.38 -6.88
N TYR A 140 -26.43 -3.10 -5.58
CA TYR A 140 -25.13 -2.77 -5.00
C TYR A 140 -24.27 -4.02 -4.90
N PHE A 141 -23.17 -4.08 -5.65
CA PHE A 141 -22.17 -5.13 -5.53
C PHE A 141 -20.89 -4.57 -4.92
N ILE A 142 -20.44 -5.19 -3.83
CA ILE A 142 -19.15 -4.90 -3.20
C ILE A 142 -18.14 -5.90 -3.76
N VAL A 143 -17.18 -5.43 -4.55
CA VAL A 143 -16.06 -6.25 -5.00
C VAL A 143 -14.94 -6.08 -3.99
N ASN A 144 -14.59 -7.18 -3.30
CA ASN A 144 -13.40 -7.21 -2.45
C ASN A 144 -12.17 -7.25 -3.36
N GLY A 145 -11.39 -6.16 -3.39
CA GLY A 145 -10.09 -6.15 -4.04
C GLY A 145 -9.08 -6.99 -3.28
N ALA A 146 -8.06 -7.46 -4.02
CA ALA A 146 -6.91 -8.13 -3.43
C ALA A 146 -6.17 -7.19 -2.45
N GLY A 147 -5.46 -7.78 -1.49
CA GLY A 147 -4.54 -7.02 -0.65
C GLY A 147 -3.38 -6.45 -1.47
N ILE A 148 -2.80 -5.35 -0.97
CA ILE A 148 -1.64 -4.70 -1.60
C ILE A 148 -0.42 -5.02 -0.75
N GLY A 149 0.62 -5.56 -1.39
CA GLY A 149 1.93 -5.75 -0.79
C GLY A 149 2.92 -4.69 -1.28
N LEU A 150 3.70 -4.13 -0.37
CA LEU A 150 4.88 -3.31 -0.65
C LEU A 150 6.12 -4.04 -0.13
N GLN A 151 7.21 -3.93 -0.88
CA GLN A 151 8.46 -4.62 -0.60
C GLN A 151 9.61 -3.61 -0.75
N ASN A 152 10.39 -3.41 0.30
CA ASN A 152 11.49 -2.45 0.31
C ASN A 152 12.78 -3.12 0.78
N LEU A 153 13.89 -2.74 0.15
CA LEU A 153 15.22 -3.01 0.68
C LEU A 153 15.63 -1.82 1.56
N VAL A 154 16.04 -2.09 2.79
CA VAL A 154 16.49 -1.09 3.75
C VAL A 154 17.99 -1.24 3.96
N LEU A 155 18.74 -0.16 3.73
CA LEU A 155 20.17 -0.06 4.00
C LEU A 155 20.40 1.17 4.87
N GLN A 156 21.12 0.99 5.98
CA GLN A 156 21.45 2.06 6.92
C GLN A 156 22.92 1.90 7.34
N LEU A 157 23.65 3.02 7.26
CA LEU A 157 25.00 3.17 7.80
C LEU A 157 24.93 4.26 8.87
N GLN A 158 25.45 3.99 10.05
CA GLN A 158 25.51 4.94 11.14
C GLN A 158 26.94 4.99 11.71
N LEU A 159 27.42 6.21 11.92
CA LEU A 159 28.75 6.53 12.43
C LEU A 159 28.55 7.38 13.69
N ASP A 160 28.99 6.87 14.83
CA ASP A 160 28.94 7.59 16.11
C ASP A 160 30.38 7.87 16.57
N PHE A 161 30.68 9.11 16.96
CA PHE A 161 32.02 9.63 17.28
C PHE A 161 32.02 10.50 18.54
#